data_AF-A0A1S2R9J6-F1
#
_entry.id   AF-A0A1S2R9J6-F1
#
_cell.length_a   1.000
_cell.length_b   1.000
_cell.length_c   1.000
_cell.angle_alpha   90.00
_cell.angle_beta   90.00
_cell.angle_gamma   90.00
#
_symmetry.space_group_name_H-M   'P 1'
#
loop_
_entity.id
_entity.type
_entity.pdbx_description
1 polymer ?
#
loop_
_entity_poly.entity_id
_entity_poly.type
_entity_poly.pdbx_seq_one_letter_code
_entity_poly.pdbx_strand_id
1 'polypeptide(L)'
;MDEFTALCNQYTPMIHSIIRQLSIYKNKEDYFQIGLIALWEAEEKFSAEKGSFLSFAYSMVKGRILNELKKEARFDSRFTPASADLLNEISEVFHDHLLEEEILLTYCESLTAKQASWVLLSFKDNLTIQEIAKITGSSACAVKSWRKSALNKIKAELSN
;
A
#
# COMPACT_ATOMS: atom_id res chain seq x y z
N MET A 1 -29.58 10.85 -25.69
CA MET A 1 -28.51 11.68 -25.12
C MET A 1 -29.12 12.25 -23.85
N ASP A 2 -28.62 11.83 -22.68
CA ASP A 2 -29.30 12.07 -21.41
C ASP A 2 -29.37 13.58 -21.10
N GLU A 3 -30.50 14.04 -20.55
CA GLU A 3 -30.78 15.46 -20.26
C GLU A 3 -29.68 16.11 -19.42
N PHE A 4 -29.13 15.35 -18.47
CA PHE A 4 -27.98 15.77 -17.66
C PHE A 4 -26.67 15.94 -18.45
N THR A 5 -26.45 15.16 -19.53
CA THR A 5 -25.24 15.31 -20.35
C THR A 5 -25.23 16.65 -21.08
N ALA A 6 -26.40 17.11 -21.55
CA ALA A 6 -26.53 18.42 -22.15
C ALA A 6 -26.26 19.55 -21.13
N LEU A 7 -26.74 19.39 -19.90
CA LEU A 7 -26.46 20.33 -18.80
C LEU A 7 -24.97 20.38 -18.46
N CYS A 8 -24.31 19.23 -18.34
CA CYS A 8 -22.87 19.14 -18.11
C CYS A 8 -22.08 19.90 -19.19
N ASN A 9 -22.42 19.71 -20.47
CA ASN A 9 -21.75 20.40 -21.57
C ASN A 9 -21.92 21.93 -21.49
N GLN A 10 -23.10 22.41 -21.10
CA GLN A 10 -23.38 23.84 -20.96
C GLN A 10 -22.59 24.48 -19.80
N TYR A 11 -22.45 23.79 -18.67
CA TYR A 11 -21.85 24.35 -17.45
C TYR A 11 -20.38 23.95 -17.23
N THR A 12 -19.81 23.08 -18.07
CA THR A 12 -18.38 22.71 -18.06
C THR A 12 -17.45 23.94 -18.04
N PRO A 13 -17.64 24.99 -18.87
CA PRO A 13 -16.81 26.19 -18.82
C PRO A 13 -16.84 26.90 -17.46
N MET A 14 -17.98 26.87 -16.75
CA MET A 14 -18.12 27.45 -15.42
C MET A 14 -17.26 26.70 -14.41
N ILE A 15 -17.27 25.36 -14.43
CA ILE A 15 -16.48 24.53 -13.52
C ILE A 15 -14.97 24.78 -13.77
N HIS A 16 -14.54 24.78 -15.03
CA HIS A 16 -13.14 25.10 -15.36
C HIS A 16 -12.74 26.51 -14.93
N SER A 17 -13.63 27.49 -15.06
CA SER A 17 -13.39 28.85 -14.57
C SER A 17 -13.20 28.89 -13.05
N ILE A 18 -14.00 28.13 -12.29
CA ILE A 18 -13.86 28.03 -10.83
C ILE A 18 -12.53 27.38 -10.45
N ILE A 19 -12.16 26.27 -11.10
CA ILE A 19 -10.88 25.57 -10.87
C ILE A 19 -9.70 26.53 -11.12
N ARG A 20 -9.75 27.30 -12.22
CA ARG A 20 -8.74 28.30 -12.54
C ARG A 20 -8.72 29.43 -11.51
N GLN A 21 -9.86 29.94 -11.08
CA GLN A 21 -9.96 31.02 -10.09
C GLN A 21 -9.42 30.60 -8.72
N LEU A 22 -9.61 29.33 -8.35
CA LEU A 22 -9.11 28.77 -7.09
C LEU A 22 -7.64 28.32 -7.18
N SER A 23 -6.96 28.58 -8.31
CA SER A 23 -5.55 28.24 -8.53
C SER A 23 -5.24 26.75 -8.29
N ILE A 24 -6.20 25.87 -8.57
CA ILE A 24 -6.04 24.42 -8.41
C ILE A 24 -5.08 23.92 -9.49
N TYR A 25 -3.92 23.42 -9.08
CA TYR A 25 -2.87 22.98 -10.00
C TYR A 25 -2.63 21.46 -9.96
N LYS A 26 -3.00 20.77 -8.87
CA LYS A 26 -3.00 19.30 -8.73
C LYS A 26 -4.42 18.75 -8.84
N ASN A 27 -4.55 17.49 -9.22
CA ASN A 27 -5.81 16.73 -9.19
C ASN A 27 -6.99 17.44 -9.89
N LYS A 28 -6.72 18.18 -10.97
CA LYS A 28 -7.72 19.04 -11.64
C LYS A 28 -8.95 18.27 -12.12
N GLU A 29 -8.75 17.05 -12.61
CA GLU A 29 -9.84 16.17 -13.05
C GLU A 29 -10.74 15.76 -11.88
N ASP A 30 -10.18 15.46 -10.72
CA ASP A 30 -10.96 15.12 -9.53
C ASP A 30 -11.83 16.29 -9.08
N TYR A 31 -11.25 17.50 -9.06
CA TYR A 31 -11.99 18.73 -8.77
C TYR A 31 -13.05 19.06 -9.81
N PHE A 32 -12.81 18.71 -11.07
CA PHE A 32 -13.81 18.83 -12.13
C PHE A 32 -14.98 17.87 -11.89
N GLN A 33 -14.71 16.62 -11.55
CA GLN A 33 -15.75 15.63 -11.19
C GLN A 33 -16.54 16.06 -9.96
N ILE A 34 -15.89 16.56 -8.91
CA ILE A 34 -16.57 17.13 -7.74
C ILE A 34 -17.49 18.28 -8.15
N GLY A 35 -17.05 19.10 -9.11
CA GLY A 35 -17.87 20.16 -9.69
C GLY A 35 -19.10 19.62 -10.43
N LEU A 36 -18.96 18.56 -11.22
CA LEU A 36 -20.08 17.92 -11.92
C LEU A 36 -21.08 17.29 -10.94
N ILE A 37 -20.61 16.63 -9.89
CA ILE A 37 -21.47 16.07 -8.83
C ILE A 37 -22.24 17.20 -8.13
N ALA A 38 -21.56 18.30 -7.81
CA ALA A 38 -22.22 19.46 -7.21
C ALA A 38 -23.23 20.13 -8.14
N LEU A 39 -22.98 20.12 -9.45
CA LEU A 39 -23.91 20.62 -10.46
C LEU A 39 -25.17 19.74 -10.55
N TRP A 40 -25.00 18.42 -10.53
CA TRP A 40 -26.11 17.47 -10.45
C TRP A 40 -26.96 17.67 -9.18
N GLU A 41 -26.32 17.78 -8.02
CA GLU A 41 -27.02 18.09 -6.76
C GLU A 41 -27.73 19.45 -6.83
N ALA A 42 -27.19 20.43 -7.57
CA ALA A 42 -27.81 21.73 -7.73
C ALA A 42 -29.07 21.65 -8.59
N GLU A 43 -29.07 20.84 -9.65
CA GLU A 43 -30.23 20.58 -10.50
C GLU A 43 -31.39 20.00 -9.68
N GLU A 44 -31.14 18.97 -8.87
CA GLU A 44 -32.17 18.33 -8.05
C GLU A 44 -32.76 19.26 -6.97
N LYS A 45 -31.94 20.14 -6.40
CA LYS A 45 -32.32 21.00 -5.25
C LYS A 45 -32.80 22.39 -5.65
N PHE A 46 -32.73 22.72 -6.93
CA PHE A 46 -33.09 24.03 -7.42
C PHE A 46 -34.60 24.26 -7.31
N SER A 47 -34.98 25.47 -6.87
CA SER A 47 -36.35 25.95 -6.93
C SER A 47 -36.34 27.29 -7.65
N ALA A 48 -37.23 27.46 -8.63
CA ALA A 48 -37.32 28.69 -9.43
C ALA A 48 -37.59 29.95 -8.59
N GLU A 49 -38.12 29.79 -7.38
CA GLU A 49 -38.33 30.88 -6.42
C GLU A 49 -37.02 31.46 -5.87
N LYS A 50 -35.90 30.72 -5.96
CA LYS A 50 -34.59 31.11 -5.40
C LYS A 50 -33.72 31.93 -6.37
N GLY A 51 -34.22 32.29 -7.54
CA GLY A 51 -33.52 33.11 -8.55
C GLY A 51 -32.95 32.30 -9.72
N SER A 52 -31.88 32.80 -10.35
CA SER A 52 -31.29 32.14 -11.53
C SER A 52 -30.53 30.86 -11.16
N PHE A 53 -30.80 29.78 -11.89
CA PHE A 53 -30.10 28.49 -11.75
C PHE A 53 -28.59 28.65 -11.85
N LEU A 54 -28.09 29.48 -12.78
CA LEU A 54 -26.66 29.71 -12.96
C LEU A 54 -25.99 30.23 -11.68
N SER A 55 -26.59 31.22 -11.03
CA SER A 55 -26.03 31.80 -9.79
C SER A 55 -26.05 30.80 -8.63
N PHE A 56 -27.11 30.00 -8.55
CA PHE A 56 -27.25 28.95 -7.55
C PHE A 56 -26.23 27.83 -7.76
N ALA A 57 -26.17 27.28 -8.97
CA ALA A 57 -25.22 26.24 -9.37
C ALA A 57 -23.77 26.71 -9.18
N TYR A 58 -23.44 27.93 -9.60
CA TYR A 58 -22.10 28.51 -9.40
C TYR A 58 -21.70 28.52 -7.92
N SER A 59 -22.61 28.98 -7.05
CA SER A 59 -22.35 29.06 -5.61
C SER A 59 -22.18 27.69 -4.99
N MET A 60 -23.01 26.72 -5.39
CA MET A 60 -22.95 25.34 -4.89
C MET A 60 -21.69 24.62 -5.33
N VAL A 61 -21.36 24.68 -6.63
CA VAL A 61 -20.17 24.07 -7.23
C VAL A 61 -18.90 24.66 -6.60
N LYS A 62 -18.79 25.99 -6.54
CA LYS A 62 -17.64 26.66 -5.94
C LYS A 62 -17.49 26.33 -4.46
N GLY A 63 -18.59 26.28 -3.73
CA GLY A 63 -18.60 25.89 -2.31
C GLY A 63 -18.12 24.45 -2.11
N ARG A 64 -18.57 23.51 -2.96
CA ARG A 64 -18.18 22.09 -2.86
C ARG A 64 -16.68 21.90 -3.15
N ILE A 65 -16.18 22.50 -4.22
CA ILE A 65 -14.75 22.45 -4.58
C ILE A 65 -13.90 23.07 -3.46
N LEU A 66 -14.32 24.20 -2.90
CA LEU A 66 -13.60 24.85 -1.80
C LEU A 66 -13.56 24.00 -0.52
N ASN A 67 -14.65 23.29 -0.22
CA ASN A 67 -14.70 22.40 0.94
C ASN A 67 -13.75 21.20 0.77
N GLU A 68 -13.65 20.64 -0.43
CA GLU A 68 -12.71 19.55 -0.67
C GLU A 68 -11.25 20.03 -0.60
N LEU A 69 -10.94 21.21 -1.15
CA LEU A 69 -9.61 21.84 -0.99
C LEU A 69 -9.23 22.01 0.48
N LYS A 70 -10.17 22.45 1.33
CA LYS A 70 -9.94 22.59 2.78
C LYS A 70 -9.71 21.24 3.45
N LYS A 71 -10.36 20.18 2.96
CA LYS A 71 -10.19 18.82 3.48
C LYS A 71 -8.84 18.23 3.07
N GLU A 72 -8.42 18.40 1.82
CA GLU A 72 -7.10 17.99 1.33
C GLU A 72 -5.98 18.73 2.07
N ALA A 73 -6.09 20.06 2.23
CA ALA A 73 -5.12 20.85 3.01
C ALA A 73 -5.03 20.41 4.50
N ARG A 74 -6.14 19.96 5.08
CA ARG A 74 -6.15 19.39 6.44
C ARG A 74 -5.54 17.99 6.50
N PHE A 75 -5.68 17.22 5.44
CA PHE A 75 -5.05 15.91 5.32
C PHE A 75 -3.53 16.05 5.18
N ASP A 76 -3.07 16.89 4.25
CA ASP A 76 -1.65 17.17 4.01
C ASP A 76 -0.92 17.73 5.24
N SER A 77 -1.60 18.57 6.03
CA SER A 77 -1.01 19.09 7.28
C SER A 77 -0.92 18.07 8.40
N ARG A 78 -1.70 16.98 8.36
CA ARG A 78 -1.69 15.91 9.36
C ARG A 78 -0.85 14.70 8.94
N PHE A 79 -0.73 14.46 7.65
CA PHE A 79 0.03 13.37 7.09
C PHE A 79 1.27 13.91 6.40
N THR A 80 2.40 13.82 7.09
CA THR A 80 3.71 13.98 6.46
C THR A 80 3.97 12.70 5.65
N PRO A 81 4.36 12.79 4.37
CA PRO A 81 4.87 11.65 3.65
C PRO A 81 5.99 10.99 4.48
N ALA A 82 6.02 9.66 4.53
CA ALA A 82 7.13 8.93 5.12
C ALA A 82 8.44 9.48 4.55
N SER A 83 9.42 9.75 5.40
CA SER A 83 10.73 10.20 4.94
C SER A 83 11.32 9.14 3.99
N ALA A 84 12.13 9.59 3.04
CA ALA A 84 12.86 8.67 2.17
C ALA A 84 13.70 7.68 3.00
N ASP A 85 14.27 8.15 4.11
CA ASP A 85 15.02 7.31 5.05
C ASP A 85 14.15 6.21 5.66
N LEU A 86 12.93 6.53 6.12
CA LEU A 86 12.00 5.52 6.65
C LEU A 86 11.55 4.53 5.57
N LEU A 87 11.32 5.00 4.34
CA LEU A 87 10.98 4.12 3.21
C LEU A 87 12.15 3.22 2.82
N ASN A 88 13.38 3.71 2.88
CA ASN A 88 14.59 2.92 2.63
C ASN A 88 14.81 1.88 3.73
N GLU A 89 14.67 2.24 5.00
CA GLU A 89 14.75 1.28 6.13
C GLU A 89 13.72 0.16 5.96
N ILE A 90 12.48 0.49 5.58
CA ILE A 90 11.45 -0.53 5.29
C ILE A 90 11.89 -1.39 4.10
N SER A 91 12.36 -0.78 3.01
CA SER A 91 12.79 -1.50 1.82
C SER A 91 13.95 -2.46 2.08
N GLU A 92 14.92 -2.06 2.90
CA GLU A 92 16.08 -2.89 3.27
C GLU A 92 15.64 -4.14 4.05
N VAL A 93 14.75 -3.97 5.03
CA VAL A 93 14.17 -5.10 5.79
C VAL A 93 13.40 -6.06 4.88
N PHE A 94 12.59 -5.55 3.95
CA PHE A 94 11.86 -6.40 3.02
C PHE A 94 12.77 -7.15 2.03
N HIS A 95 13.90 -6.57 1.65
CA HIS A 95 14.83 -7.19 0.70
C HIS A 95 15.63 -8.34 1.31
N ASP A 96 15.96 -8.27 2.60
CA ASP A 96 16.70 -9.31 3.31
C ASP A 96 15.86 -10.59 3.48
N HIS A 97 14.55 -10.45 3.69
CA HIS A 97 13.66 -11.58 3.97
C HIS A 97 13.15 -12.34 2.74
N LEU A 98 13.23 -11.78 1.53
CA LEU A 98 12.57 -12.35 0.36
C LEU A 98 13.24 -13.64 -0.17
N LEU A 99 14.48 -13.94 0.24
CA LEU A 99 15.27 -15.07 -0.25
C LEU A 99 15.87 -15.95 0.86
N GLU A 100 15.51 -15.74 2.12
CA GLU A 100 16.13 -16.47 3.24
C GLU A 100 15.95 -17.98 3.11
N GLU A 101 14.77 -18.43 2.69
CA GLU A 101 14.48 -19.85 2.51
C GLU A 101 15.25 -20.44 1.33
N GLU A 102 15.27 -19.75 0.19
CA GLU A 102 16.02 -20.16 -1.00
C GLU A 102 17.52 -20.25 -0.70
N ILE A 103 18.09 -19.27 0.01
CA ILE A 103 19.50 -19.26 0.45
C ILE A 103 19.76 -20.39 1.46
N LEU A 104 18.86 -20.64 2.40
CA LEU A 104 18.98 -21.76 3.34
C LEU A 104 18.98 -23.12 2.60
N LEU A 105 18.18 -23.25 1.55
CA LEU A 105 18.09 -24.46 0.75
C LEU A 105 19.37 -24.73 -0.05
N THR A 106 20.10 -23.71 -0.53
CA THR A 106 21.39 -23.95 -1.21
C THR A 106 22.42 -24.60 -0.29
N TYR A 107 22.44 -24.27 1.00
CA TYR A 107 23.31 -24.94 1.98
C TYR A 107 22.87 -26.37 2.35
N CYS A 108 21.69 -26.78 1.89
CA CYS A 108 21.14 -28.10 2.19
C CYS A 108 21.39 -29.13 1.08
N GLU A 109 21.96 -28.74 -0.07
CA GLU A 109 22.13 -29.63 -1.23
C GLU A 109 22.95 -30.89 -0.94
N SER A 110 23.98 -30.79 -0.10
CA SER A 110 24.84 -31.94 0.31
C SER A 110 24.42 -32.62 1.61
N LEU A 111 23.38 -32.11 2.25
CA LEU A 111 22.87 -32.62 3.51
C LEU A 111 21.94 -33.82 3.29
N THR A 112 21.90 -34.72 4.26
CA THR A 112 20.85 -35.74 4.27
C THR A 112 19.52 -35.10 4.69
N ALA A 113 18.39 -35.73 4.36
CA ALA A 113 17.06 -35.21 4.72
C ALA A 113 16.94 -34.81 6.20
N LYS A 114 17.48 -35.62 7.13
CA LYS A 114 17.47 -35.32 8.57
C LYS A 114 18.36 -34.14 8.97
N GLN A 115 19.47 -33.94 8.26
CA GLN A 115 20.37 -32.80 8.46
C GLN A 115 19.73 -31.51 7.93
N ALA A 116 19.17 -31.54 6.72
CA ALA A 116 18.44 -30.43 6.12
C ALA A 116 17.20 -30.04 6.96
N SER A 117 16.42 -31.02 7.44
CA SER A 117 15.31 -30.75 8.35
C SER A 117 15.75 -30.02 9.62
N TRP A 118 16.91 -30.37 10.19
CA TRP A 118 17.44 -29.61 11.34
C TRP A 118 17.78 -28.17 10.97
N VAL A 119 18.41 -27.92 9.81
CA VAL A 119 18.77 -26.57 9.36
C VAL A 119 17.51 -25.70 9.19
N LEU A 120 16.52 -26.18 8.44
CA LEU A 120 15.28 -25.43 8.22
C LEU A 120 14.56 -25.16 9.54
N LEU A 121 14.32 -26.18 10.36
CA LEU A 121 13.59 -26.02 11.62
C LEU A 121 14.31 -25.11 12.63
N SER A 122 15.65 -25.10 12.63
CA SER A 122 16.41 -24.23 13.54
C SER A 122 16.54 -22.80 13.05
N PHE A 123 16.73 -22.56 11.74
CA PHE A 123 17.01 -21.22 11.22
C PHE A 123 15.78 -20.51 10.64
N LYS A 124 14.83 -21.24 10.05
CA LYS A 124 13.54 -20.69 9.58
C LYS A 124 12.54 -20.57 10.72
N ASP A 125 12.36 -21.65 11.48
CA ASP A 125 11.31 -21.73 12.52
C ASP A 125 11.81 -21.38 13.93
N ASN A 126 13.09 -21.05 14.10
CA ASN A 126 13.73 -20.73 15.39
C ASN A 126 13.54 -21.79 16.49
N LEU A 127 13.40 -23.06 16.10
CA LEU A 127 13.09 -24.13 17.05
C LEU A 127 14.32 -24.64 17.80
N THR A 128 14.13 -24.93 19.07
CA THR A 128 15.14 -25.56 19.92
C THR A 128 15.32 -27.04 19.58
N ILE A 129 16.46 -27.61 19.99
CA ILE A 129 16.77 -29.04 19.83
C ILE A 129 15.66 -29.94 20.41
N GLN A 130 15.03 -29.53 21.51
CA GLN A 130 13.98 -30.30 22.17
C GLN A 130 12.66 -30.25 21.37
N GLU A 131 12.31 -29.09 20.82
CA GLU A 131 11.13 -28.94 19.98
C GLU A 131 11.28 -29.70 18.66
N ILE A 132 12.47 -29.64 18.04
CA ILE A 132 12.79 -30.42 16.84
C ILE A 132 12.70 -31.92 17.13
N ALA A 133 13.25 -32.38 18.26
CA ALA A 133 13.16 -33.78 18.67
C ALA A 133 11.70 -34.24 18.80
N LYS A 134 10.85 -33.40 19.41
CA LYS A 134 9.41 -33.65 19.57
C LYS A 134 8.68 -33.70 18.22
N ILE A 135 8.94 -32.76 17.32
CA ILE A 135 8.29 -32.66 16.00
C ILE A 135 8.73 -33.81 15.09
N THR A 136 10.01 -34.16 15.11
CA THR A 136 10.58 -35.22 14.24
C THR A 136 10.47 -36.62 14.84
N GLY A 137 9.83 -36.77 16.01
CA GLY A 137 9.70 -38.06 16.71
C GLY A 137 11.04 -38.72 17.06
N SER A 138 12.11 -37.94 17.17
CA SER A 138 13.49 -38.41 17.35
C SER A 138 14.04 -38.01 18.71
N SER A 139 15.13 -38.65 19.17
CA SER A 139 15.76 -38.28 20.43
C SER A 139 16.55 -36.97 20.32
N ALA A 140 16.62 -36.19 21.40
CA ALA A 140 17.44 -34.97 21.44
C ALA A 140 18.93 -35.23 21.12
N CYS A 141 19.44 -36.43 21.45
CA CYS A 141 20.80 -36.84 21.07
C CYS A 141 20.95 -37.04 19.55
N ALA A 142 19.92 -37.60 18.88
CA ALA A 142 19.93 -37.73 17.43
C ALA A 142 19.94 -36.36 16.75
N VAL A 143 19.10 -35.42 17.21
CA VAL A 143 19.06 -34.04 16.67
C VAL A 143 20.40 -33.31 16.88
N LYS A 144 21.06 -33.48 18.04
CA LYS A 144 22.42 -32.97 18.28
C LYS A 144 23.44 -33.54 17.29
N SER A 145 23.33 -34.83 16.96
CA SER A 145 24.18 -35.48 15.96
C SER A 145 23.95 -34.94 14.55
N TRP A 146 22.68 -34.70 14.17
CA TRP A 146 22.32 -34.08 12.90
C TRP A 146 22.90 -32.67 12.80
N ARG A 147 22.73 -31.84 13.84
CA ARG A 147 23.34 -30.50 13.96
C ARG A 147 24.84 -30.54 13.71
N LYS A 148 25.57 -31.39 14.44
CA LYS A 148 27.03 -31.48 14.33
C LYS A 148 27.46 -31.86 12.91
N SER A 149 26.79 -32.85 12.34
CA SER A 149 27.12 -33.36 11.01
C SER A 149 26.77 -32.37 9.90
N ALA A 150 25.62 -31.68 10.02
CA ALA A 150 25.18 -30.64 9.09
C ALA A 150 26.16 -29.46 9.07
N LEU A 151 26.51 -28.93 10.24
CA LEU A 151 27.46 -27.81 10.35
C LEU A 151 28.85 -28.15 9.79
N ASN A 152 29.32 -29.39 9.96
CA ASN A 152 30.61 -29.80 9.40
C ASN A 152 30.59 -29.82 7.88
N LYS A 153 29.49 -30.28 7.25
CA LYS A 153 29.34 -30.31 5.80
C LYS A 153 29.23 -28.90 5.22
N ILE A 154 28.35 -28.08 5.78
CA ILE A 154 28.17 -26.68 5.35
C ILE A 154 29.49 -25.91 5.42
N LYS A 155 30.26 -26.09 6.51
CA LYS A 155 31.57 -25.46 6.66
C LYS A 155 32.59 -25.91 5.62
N ALA A 156 32.59 -27.20 5.25
CA ALA A 156 33.50 -27.73 4.24
C ALA A 156 33.20 -27.12 2.85
N GLU A 157 31.93 -26.92 2.53
CA GLU A 157 31.49 -26.31 1.27
C GLU A 157 31.79 -24.82 1.19
N LEU A 158 31.65 -24.10 2.31
CA LEU A 158 32.01 -22.68 2.40
C LEU A 158 33.52 -22.41 2.37
N SER A 159 34.35 -23.45 2.58
CA SER A 159 35.81 -23.35 2.58
C SER A 159 36.48 -23.75 1.26
N ASN A 160 35.68 -24.13 0.25
CA ASN A 160 36.10 -24.33 -1.14
C ASN A 160 35.75 -23.09 -1.97
#